data_AF-A0A2H6NG14-F1
#
_entry.id   AF-A0A2H6NG14-F1
#
_cell.length_a   1.000
_cell.length_b   1.000
_cell.length_c   1.000
_cell.angle_alpha   90.00
_cell.angle_beta   90.00
_cell.angle_gamma   90.00
#
_symmetry.space_group_name_H-M   'P 1'
#
loop_
_entity.id
_entity.type
_entity.pdbx_description
1 polymer ?
#
loop_
_entity_poly.entity_id
_entity_poly.type
_entity_poly.pdbx_seq_one_letter_code
_entity_poly.pdbx_strand_id
1 'polypeptide(L)'
;NTYSPTVRNESVKIALTTATILNLKVLQFDVETAYLHADLDEEIYIRGPPGFRDREGDTWFLNKSLYGLKQSGLMWYLCLKDKLNSMGFIKSDTDECVFTKRSKNSYEIILVYVDDIVYVG
;
A
#
# COMPACT_ATOMS: atom_id res chain seq x y z
N ASN A 1 13.86 -7.27 -7.24
CA ASN A 1 13.02 -6.45 -6.35
C ASN A 1 11.70 -7.15 -6.20
N THR A 2 11.43 -7.76 -5.05
CA THR A 2 10.25 -8.64 -4.86
C THR A 2 9.41 -8.22 -3.64
N TYR A 3 9.99 -7.46 -2.72
CA TYR A 3 9.35 -7.12 -1.45
C TYR A 3 8.85 -5.68 -1.44
N SER A 4 7.76 -5.44 -0.72
CA SER A 4 7.25 -4.09 -0.44
C SER A 4 8.25 -3.31 0.41
N PRO A 5 8.40 -1.99 0.19
CA PRO A 5 9.05 -1.14 1.17
C PRO A 5 8.24 -1.10 2.48
N THR A 6 8.91 -0.71 3.56
CA THR A 6 8.32 -0.50 4.88
C THR A 6 8.69 0.89 5.37
N VAL A 7 7.70 1.65 5.86
CA VAL A 7 7.94 2.97 6.42
C VAL A 7 8.92 2.90 7.59
N ARG A 8 9.85 3.86 7.64
CA ARG A 8 10.82 3.95 8.72
C ARG A 8 10.18 4.51 9.98
N ASN A 9 10.61 4.02 11.14
CA ASN A 9 10.16 4.52 12.43
C ASN A 9 10.47 6.02 12.61
N GLU A 10 11.57 6.50 12.05
CA GLU A 10 11.94 7.91 12.02
C GLU A 10 10.90 8.74 11.26
N SER A 11 10.45 8.26 10.11
CA SER A 11 9.42 8.92 9.30
C SER A 11 8.09 9.04 10.06
N VAL A 12 7.68 7.98 10.76
CA VAL A 12 6.49 8.00 11.62
C VAL A 12 6.61 9.07 12.70
N LYS A 13 7.74 9.11 13.43
CA LYS A 13 7.97 10.11 14.48
C LYS A 13 7.97 11.52 13.93
N ILE A 14 8.59 11.76 12.78
CA ILE A 14 8.64 13.07 12.12
C ILE A 14 7.23 13.52 11.73
N ALA A 15 6.41 12.63 11.15
CA ALA A 15 5.05 12.96 10.76
C ALA A 15 4.16 13.31 11.97
N LEU A 16 4.22 12.52 13.05
CA LEU A 16 3.47 12.80 14.29
C LEU A 16 3.95 14.08 14.99
N THR A 17 5.26 14.33 14.98
CA THR A 17 5.83 15.58 15.51
C THR A 17 5.36 16.77 14.70
N THR A 18 5.34 16.65 13.37
CA THR A 18 4.84 17.68 12.45
C THR A 18 3.35 17.94 12.68
N ALA A 19 2.56 16.89 12.86
CA ALA A 19 1.14 17.00 13.19
C ALA A 19 0.93 17.81 14.47
N THR A 20 1.74 17.55 15.49
CA THR A 20 1.68 18.25 16.78
C THR A 20 2.07 19.72 16.65
N ILE A 21 3.17 20.03 15.96
CA ILE A 21 3.68 21.41 15.79
C ILE A 21 2.69 22.26 14.98
N LEU A 22 2.09 21.68 13.94
CA LEU A 22 1.19 22.37 13.02
C LEU A 22 -0.29 22.23 13.40
N ASN A 23 -0.60 21.56 14.51
CA ASN A 23 -1.96 21.26 14.97
C ASN A 23 -2.84 20.59 13.89
N LEU A 24 -2.26 19.62 13.16
CA LEU A 24 -2.94 18.83 12.14
C LEU A 24 -3.60 17.59 12.76
N LYS A 25 -4.63 17.06 12.10
CA LYS A 25 -5.28 15.84 12.55
C LYS A 25 -4.51 14.63 12.06
N VAL A 26 -4.56 13.55 12.85
CA VAL A 26 -4.01 12.25 12.47
C VAL A 26 -5.17 11.27 12.34
N LEU A 27 -5.27 10.60 11.20
CA LEU A 27 -6.24 9.56 10.91
C LEU A 27 -5.51 8.27 10.51
N GLN A 28 -6.01 7.13 10.93
CA GLN A 28 -5.53 5.82 10.50
C GLN A 28 -6.63 5.13 9.71
N PHE A 29 -6.24 4.43 8.65
CA PHE A 29 -7.09 3.58 7.83
C PHE A 29 -6.43 2.21 7.65
N ASP A 30 -7.24 1.16 7.58
CA ASP A 30 -6.84 -0.18 7.18
C ASP A 30 -7.56 -0.51 5.87
N VAL A 31 -6.80 -0.91 4.84
CA VAL A 31 -7.37 -1.20 3.52
C VAL A 31 -7.82 -2.64 3.44
N GLU A 32 -9.13 -2.83 3.43
CA GLU A 32 -9.72 -4.17 3.29
C GLU A 32 -9.33 -4.81 1.94
N THR A 33 -8.83 -6.04 2.01
CA THR A 33 -8.39 -6.83 0.83
C THR A 33 -7.35 -6.13 -0.05
N ALA A 34 -6.44 -5.35 0.53
CA ALA A 34 -5.42 -4.54 -0.16
C ALA A 34 -4.79 -5.22 -1.39
N TYR A 35 -4.30 -6.47 -1.25
CA TYR A 35 -3.62 -7.15 -2.35
C TYR A 35 -4.51 -7.46 -3.54
N LEU A 36 -5.82 -7.65 -3.34
CA LEU A 36 -6.76 -7.97 -4.42
C LEU A 36 -7.03 -6.77 -5.34
N HIS A 37 -6.66 -5.56 -4.94
CA HIS A 37 -6.76 -4.37 -5.79
C HIS A 37 -5.66 -4.32 -6.86
N ALA A 38 -4.51 -4.95 -6.60
CA ALA A 38 -3.33 -4.86 -7.45
C ALA A 38 -3.32 -5.94 -8.55
N ASP A 39 -2.92 -5.53 -9.75
CA ASP A 39 -2.61 -6.44 -10.85
C ASP A 39 -1.31 -7.21 -10.57
N LEU A 40 -1.17 -8.35 -11.25
CA LEU A 40 0.05 -9.14 -11.23
C LEU A 40 1.03 -8.63 -12.29
N ASP A 41 2.32 -8.72 -11.99
CA ASP A 41 3.42 -8.45 -12.90
C ASP A 41 3.82 -9.66 -13.76
N GLU A 42 3.28 -10.83 -13.44
CA GLU A 42 3.51 -12.09 -14.15
C GLU A 42 2.25 -12.97 -14.17
N GLU A 43 2.17 -13.90 -15.12
CA GLU A 43 1.09 -14.89 -15.18
C GLU A 43 1.30 -15.95 -14.10
N ILE A 44 0.37 -16.04 -13.15
CA ILE A 44 0.44 -17.02 -12.06
C ILE A 44 -0.73 -17.99 -12.16
N TYR A 45 -0.37 -19.26 -12.16
CA TYR A 45 -1.30 -20.36 -12.06
C TYR A 45 -1.16 -21.06 -10.71
N ILE A 46 -2.27 -21.32 -10.05
CA ILE A 46 -2.31 -22.04 -8.78
C ILE A 46 -3.10 -23.33 -8.92
N ARG A 47 -2.80 -24.32 -8.08
CA ARG A 47 -3.75 -25.42 -7.88
C ARG A 47 -4.97 -24.87 -7.16
N GLY A 48 -6.17 -25.26 -7.60
CA GLY A 48 -7.42 -24.89 -6.93
C GLY A 48 -7.34 -25.16 -5.42
N PRO A 49 -7.71 -24.18 -4.57
CA PRO A 49 -7.61 -24.34 -3.13
C PRO A 49 -8.55 -25.44 -2.61
N PRO A 50 -8.20 -26.08 -1.48
CA PRO A 50 -9.09 -27.05 -0.85
C PRO A 50 -10.44 -26.42 -0.50
N GLY A 51 -11.53 -27.17 -0.69
CA GLY A 51 -12.90 -26.69 -0.47
C GLY A 51 -13.74 -26.55 -1.74
N PHE A 52 -13.11 -26.52 -2.92
CA PHE A 52 -13.79 -26.53 -4.22
C PHE A 52 -13.82 -27.96 -4.80
N ARG A 53 -14.59 -28.86 -4.18
CA ARG A 53 -14.60 -30.31 -4.46
C ARG A 53 -14.92 -30.65 -5.91
N ASP A 54 -15.78 -29.87 -6.56
CA ASP A 54 -16.19 -30.12 -7.94
C ASP A 54 -15.09 -29.76 -8.97
N ARG A 55 -13.98 -29.16 -8.52
CA ARG A 55 -12.83 -28.73 -9.35
C ARG A 55 -11.50 -29.10 -8.73
N GLU A 56 -11.49 -30.17 -7.93
CA GLU A 56 -10.27 -30.65 -7.29
C GLU A 56 -9.28 -31.14 -8.35
N GLY A 57 -8.07 -30.56 -8.35
CA GLY A 57 -7.03 -30.85 -9.34
C GLY A 57 -6.95 -29.84 -10.50
N ASP A 58 -7.92 -28.95 -10.64
CA ASP A 58 -7.88 -27.90 -11.66
C ASP A 58 -6.75 -26.89 -11.37
N THR A 59 -6.23 -26.33 -12.46
CA THR A 59 -5.28 -25.22 -12.43
C THR A 59 -6.04 -23.93 -12.68
N TRP A 60 -5.88 -22.95 -11.79
CA TRP A 60 -6.58 -21.67 -11.84
C TRP A 60 -5.61 -20.57 -12.21
N PHE A 61 -6.02 -19.69 -13.11
CA PHE A 61 -5.29 -18.47 -13.43
C PHE A 61 -5.66 -17.36 -12.45
N LEU A 62 -4.67 -16.68 -11.88
CA LEU A 62 -4.92 -15.53 -11.00
C LEU A 62 -5.01 -14.25 -11.82
N ASN A 63 -6.13 -13.53 -11.66
CA ASN A 63 -6.34 -12.23 -12.31
C ASN A 63 -5.76 -11.05 -11.52
N LYS A 64 -5.58 -11.22 -10.21
CA LYS A 64 -5.13 -10.19 -9.27
C LYS A 64 -4.13 -10.80 -8.29
N SER A 65 -3.34 -9.93 -7.66
CA SER A 65 -2.46 -10.32 -6.56
C SER A 65 -3.28 -10.91 -5.40
N LEU A 66 -2.71 -11.91 -4.72
CA LEU A 66 -3.39 -12.71 -3.70
C LEU A 66 -2.50 -12.92 -2.48
N TYR A 67 -3.09 -12.93 -1.29
CA TYR A 67 -2.39 -13.27 -0.05
C TYR A 67 -1.61 -14.59 -0.18
N GLY A 68 -0.34 -14.56 0.20
CA GLY A 68 0.58 -15.70 0.13
C GLY A 68 1.54 -15.69 -1.06
N LEU A 69 1.33 -14.84 -2.06
CA LEU A 69 2.34 -14.64 -3.11
C LEU A 69 3.48 -13.76 -2.59
N LYS A 70 4.71 -14.09 -3.00
CA LYS A 70 5.93 -13.37 -2.59
C LYS A 70 5.93 -11.89 -3.01
N GLN A 71 5.28 -11.56 -4.13
CA GLN A 71 5.24 -10.20 -4.67
C GLN A 71 4.02 -9.37 -4.25
N SER A 72 3.07 -9.95 -3.50
CA SER A 72 1.77 -9.31 -3.31
C SER A 72 1.83 -7.94 -2.65
N GLY A 73 2.67 -7.81 -1.62
CA GLY A 73 2.90 -6.53 -0.97
C GLY A 73 3.49 -5.49 -1.91
N LEU A 74 4.41 -5.89 -2.80
CA LEU A 74 5.01 -4.97 -3.77
C LEU A 74 3.99 -4.52 -4.82
N MET A 75 3.19 -5.44 -5.34
CA MET A 75 2.14 -5.12 -6.32
C MET A 75 1.13 -4.14 -5.73
N TRP A 76 0.72 -4.36 -4.48
CA TRP A 76 -0.13 -3.44 -3.74
C TRP A 76 0.53 -2.06 -3.57
N TYR A 77 1.77 -2.02 -3.09
CA TYR A 77 2.50 -0.76 -2.93
C TYR A 77 2.57 0.05 -4.23
N LEU A 78 2.87 -0.61 -5.37
CA LEU A 78 2.94 0.06 -6.67
C LEU A 78 1.57 0.61 -7.09
N CYS A 79 0.51 -0.19 -6.94
CA CYS A 79 -0.86 0.22 -7.22
C CYS A 79 -1.25 1.46 -6.38
N LEU A 80 -1.01 1.41 -5.07
CA LEU A 80 -1.31 2.51 -4.16
C LEU A 80 -0.47 3.76 -4.47
N LYS A 81 0.84 3.59 -4.72
CA LYS A 81 1.74 4.68 -5.11
C LYS A 81 1.24 5.41 -6.35
N ASP A 82 0.85 4.68 -7.39
CA ASP A 82 0.35 5.28 -8.62
C ASP A 82 -0.99 6.00 -8.39
N LYS A 83 -1.84 5.43 -7.53
CA LYS A 83 -3.08 6.09 -7.11
C LYS A 83 -2.82 7.39 -6.35
N LEU A 84 -1.91 7.39 -5.37
CA LEU A 84 -1.52 8.58 -4.60
C LEU A 84 -0.90 9.65 -5.50
N ASN A 85 -0.03 9.25 -6.43
CA ASN A 85 0.55 10.16 -7.43
C ASN A 85 -0.55 10.82 -8.28
N SER A 86 -1.55 10.05 -8.73
CA SER A 86 -2.70 10.60 -9.49
C SER A 86 -3.54 11.61 -8.69
N MET A 87 -3.52 11.50 -7.35
CA MET A 87 -4.19 12.43 -6.43
C MET A 87 -3.33 13.66 -6.11
N GLY A 88 -2.12 13.76 -6.69
CA GLY A 88 -1.20 14.88 -6.52
C GLY A 88 -0.31 14.77 -5.29
N PHE A 89 -0.21 13.60 -4.67
CA PHE A 89 0.82 13.34 -3.68
C PHE A 89 2.16 13.05 -4.35
N ILE A 90 3.25 13.41 -3.67
CA ILE A 90 4.61 13.21 -4.13
C ILE A 90 5.32 12.32 -3.11
N LYS A 91 5.87 11.20 -3.57
CA LYS A 91 6.70 10.28 -2.76
C LYS A 91 7.96 11.01 -2.28
N SER A 92 8.34 10.78 -1.04
CA SER A 92 9.62 11.26 -0.48
C SER A 92 10.81 10.59 -1.17
N ASP A 93 11.91 11.33 -1.31
CA ASP A 93 13.18 10.78 -1.81
C ASP A 93 13.90 9.91 -0.77
N THR A 94 13.61 10.11 0.52
CA THR A 94 14.31 9.46 1.62
C THR A 94 13.61 8.22 2.16
N ASP A 95 12.30 8.09 1.92
CA ASP A 95 11.47 6.98 2.37
C ASP A 95 10.35 6.71 1.34
N GLU A 96 10.33 5.50 0.79
CA GLU A 96 9.40 5.11 -0.27
C GLU A 96 7.94 5.05 0.18
N CYS A 97 7.70 4.91 1.48
CA CYS A 97 6.37 4.81 2.06
C CYS A 97 5.80 6.14 2.55
N VAL A 98 6.53 7.25 2.34
CA VAL A 98 6.10 8.59 2.75
C VAL A 98 5.70 9.38 1.52
N PHE A 99 4.51 9.96 1.57
CA PHE A 99 3.95 10.79 0.51
C PHE A 99 3.51 12.12 1.09
N THR A 100 3.74 13.21 0.37
CA THR A 100 3.37 14.55 0.83
C THR A 100 2.61 15.30 -0.25
N LYS A 101 1.70 16.16 0.19
CA LYS A 101 1.00 17.10 -0.70
C LYS A 101 0.91 18.43 0.01
N ARG A 102 1.31 19.50 -0.68
CA ARG A 102 1.31 20.85 -0.13
C ARG A 102 0.50 21.77 -1.03
N SER A 103 -0.38 22.55 -0.41
CA SER A 103 -1.04 23.69 -1.04
C SER A 103 -0.64 24.98 -0.31
N LYS A 104 -1.21 26.13 -0.70
CA LYS A 104 -0.97 27.39 0.01
C LYS A 104 -1.41 27.31 1.48
N ASN A 105 -2.45 26.54 1.77
CA ASN A 105 -3.13 26.52 3.07
C ASN A 105 -3.21 25.12 3.71
N SER A 106 -2.74 24.07 3.04
CA SER A 106 -2.73 22.69 3.57
C SER A 106 -1.35 22.06 3.44
N TYR A 107 -1.02 21.22 4.41
CA TYR A 107 0.13 20.34 4.37
C TYR A 107 -0.32 18.96 4.82
N GLU A 108 -0.23 18.01 3.90
CA GLU A 108 -0.77 16.65 4.04
C GLU A 108 0.38 15.65 3.92
N ILE A 109 0.41 14.67 4.81
CA ILE A 109 1.39 13.58 4.82
C ILE A 109 0.63 12.26 4.86
N ILE A 110 1.02 11.32 4.01
CA ILE A 110 0.55 9.93 4.04
C ILE A 110 1.75 9.03 4.33
N LEU A 111 1.60 8.16 5.31
CA LEU A 111 2.52 7.06 5.60
C LEU A 111 1.83 5.74 5.23
N VAL A 112 2.52 4.88 4.49
CA VAL A 112 2.02 3.58 4.07
C VAL A 112 2.79 2.47 4.80
N TYR A 113 2.08 1.67 5.58
CA TYR A 113 2.60 0.46 6.21
C TYR A 113 1.83 -0.75 5.68
N VAL A 114 2.24 -1.26 4.51
CA VAL A 114 1.54 -2.36 3.83
C VAL A 114 0.06 -2.00 3.63
N ASP A 115 -0.87 -2.58 4.39
CA ASP A 115 -2.31 -2.37 4.28
C ASP A 115 -2.82 -1.23 5.20
N ASP A 116 -2.02 -0.83 6.19
CA ASP A 116 -2.28 0.31 7.07
C ASP A 116 -1.81 1.63 6.44
N ILE A 117 -2.63 2.67 6.57
CA ILE A 117 -2.34 4.02 6.11
C ILE A 117 -2.54 5.01 7.25
N VAL A 118 -1.54 5.85 7.50
CA VAL A 118 -1.66 6.99 8.41
C VAL A 118 -1.68 8.28 7.59
N TYR A 119 -2.72 9.07 7.76
CA TYR A 119 -2.87 10.39 7.16
C TYR A 119 -2.69 11.46 8.23
N VAL A 120 -1.92 12.50 7.89
CA VAL A 120 -1.73 13.71 8.69
C VAL A 120 -2.14 14.91 7.85
N GLY A 121 -3.07 15.73 8.30
CA GLY A 121 -3.51 16.93 7.59
C GLY A 121 -4.76 17.60 8.17
#